data_AF-A0A7S0XT02-F1
#
_entry.id   AF-A0A7S0XT02-F1
#
_cell.length_a   1.000
_cell.length_b   1.000
_cell.length_c   1.000
_cell.angle_alpha   90.00
_cell.angle_beta   90.00
_cell.angle_gamma   90.00
#
_symmetry.space_group_name_H-M   'P 1'
#
loop_
_entity.id
_entity.type
_entity.pdbx_description
1 polymer ?
#
loop_
_entity_poly.entity_id
_entity_poly.type
_entity_poly.pdbx_seq_one_letter_code
_entity_poly.pdbx_strand_id
1 'polypeptide(L)'
;YRIGQIYMTANTQLMEAKQGDGAGVELRENVERNDPDLGPGVYTKKTFHIDKRFPPWLRMIAPKSGSSLEEEAQNSYPVTRTSMTLPLFSKFKINVRTVHCQDRGEQENVHNLDAQTLKKREVVRIDISAKDKGKEKMYEEDTADPSTFVSKKTGRGP
;
A
#
# COMPACT_ATOMS: atom_id res chain seq x y z
N TYR A 1 -4.35 10.53 -10.59
CA TYR A 1 -3.84 9.54 -9.63
C TYR A 1 -3.01 10.18 -8.52
N ARG A 2 -1.87 10.83 -8.83
CA ARG A 2 -0.94 11.47 -7.86
C ARG A 2 -1.62 12.12 -6.64
N ILE A 3 -2.54 13.06 -6.86
CA ILE A 3 -3.25 13.77 -5.76
C ILE A 3 -4.22 12.84 -5.01
N GLY A 4 -5.01 12.06 -5.74
CA GLY A 4 -6.01 11.16 -5.16
C GLY A 4 -5.40 10.07 -4.27
N GLN A 5 -4.25 9.51 -4.66
CA GLN A 5 -3.54 8.52 -3.84
C GLN A 5 -3.14 9.09 -2.48
N ILE A 6 -2.54 10.28 -2.46
CA ILE A 6 -2.10 10.94 -1.21
C ILE A 6 -3.30 11.19 -0.28
N TYR A 7 -4.40 11.70 -0.84
CA TYR A 7 -5.65 11.89 -0.10
C TYR A 7 -6.18 10.58 0.49
N MET A 8 -6.27 9.53 -0.32
CA MET A 8 -6.76 8.22 0.15
C MET A 8 -5.85 7.61 1.21
N THR A 9 -4.52 7.72 1.08
CA THR A 9 -3.59 7.26 2.11
C THR A 9 -3.82 7.98 3.45
N ALA A 10 -3.97 9.29 3.43
CA ALA A 10 -4.27 10.05 4.65
C ALA A 10 -5.61 9.65 5.26
N ASN A 11 -6.64 9.44 4.43
CA ASN A 11 -7.96 9.02 4.90
C ASN A 11 -7.96 7.61 5.51
N THR A 12 -7.28 6.64 4.87
CA THR A 12 -7.14 5.27 5.41
C THR A 12 -6.40 5.26 6.74
N GLN A 13 -5.35 6.09 6.89
CA GLN A 13 -4.65 6.22 8.18
C GLN A 13 -5.56 6.76 9.28
N LEU A 14 -6.39 7.76 8.98
CA LEU A 14 -7.38 8.29 9.92
C LEU A 14 -8.42 7.24 10.31
N MET A 15 -8.83 6.38 9.37
CA MET A 15 -9.76 5.28 9.65
C MET A 15 -9.12 4.21 10.56
N GLU A 16 -7.90 3.77 10.25
CA GLU A 16 -7.16 2.81 11.10
C GLU A 16 -6.97 3.35 12.52
N ALA A 17 -6.62 4.64 12.67
CA ALA A 17 -6.47 5.27 13.99
C ALA A 17 -7.78 5.27 14.83
N LYS A 18 -8.95 5.20 14.18
CA LYS A 18 -10.26 5.18 14.86
C LYS A 18 -10.72 3.80 15.29
N GLN A 19 -10.11 2.70 14.81
CA GLN A 19 -10.56 1.34 15.11
C GLN A 19 -10.41 0.94 16.58
N GLY A 20 -9.59 1.65 17.37
CA GLY A 20 -9.55 1.51 18.84
C GLY A 20 -9.03 0.15 19.35
N ASP A 21 -8.57 -0.74 18.48
CA ASP A 21 -8.03 -2.06 18.82
C ASP A 21 -6.60 -1.98 19.36
N GLY A 22 -5.97 -0.80 19.31
CA GLY A 22 -4.58 -0.56 19.69
C GLY A 22 -3.56 -1.03 18.64
N ALA A 23 -4.03 -1.52 17.49
CA ALA A 23 -3.27 -1.50 16.25
C ALA A 23 -3.39 -0.09 15.64
N GLY A 24 -2.37 0.35 14.92
CA GLY A 24 -2.35 1.71 14.40
C GLY A 24 -1.11 2.01 13.57
N VAL A 25 -1.16 3.13 12.85
CA VAL A 25 -0.07 3.60 12.00
C VAL A 25 0.49 4.87 12.61
N GLU A 26 1.75 4.84 13.00
CA GLU A 26 2.49 6.01 13.45
C GLU A 26 3.34 6.55 12.30
N LEU A 27 3.13 7.81 11.89
CA LEU A 27 3.97 8.49 10.92
C LEU A 27 5.20 9.08 11.64
N ARG A 28 6.38 8.52 11.38
CA ARG A 28 7.65 8.94 11.99
C ARG A 28 8.34 10.05 11.21
N GLU A 29 8.34 9.95 9.89
CA GLU A 29 8.94 10.93 8.99
C GLU A 29 8.05 11.17 7.78
N ASN A 30 8.00 12.42 7.32
CA ASN A 30 7.38 12.84 6.07
C ASN A 30 8.11 14.08 5.55
N VAL A 31 9.10 13.89 4.68
CA VAL A 31 10.00 14.95 4.22
C VAL A 31 10.26 14.85 2.73
N GLU A 32 10.52 15.99 2.10
CA GLU A 32 11.07 15.99 0.75
C GLU A 32 12.49 15.43 0.78
N ARG A 33 12.78 14.49 -0.13
CA ARG A 33 14.07 13.81 -0.23
C ARG A 33 14.38 13.55 -1.69
N ASN A 34 15.63 13.80 -2.07
CA ASN A 34 16.16 13.40 -3.36
C ASN A 34 16.78 12.00 -3.23
N ASP A 35 16.12 10.99 -3.80
CA ASP A 35 16.59 9.62 -3.79
C ASP A 35 17.64 9.40 -4.89
N PRO A 36 18.75 8.68 -4.63
CA PRO A 36 19.80 8.47 -5.62
C PRO A 36 19.34 7.77 -6.91
N ASP A 37 18.34 6.88 -6.81
CA ASP A 37 17.86 6.08 -7.95
C ASP A 37 16.60 6.69 -8.58
N LEU A 38 15.71 7.23 -7.73
CA LEU A 38 14.37 7.69 -8.15
C LEU A 38 14.28 9.21 -8.31
N GLY A 39 15.29 9.96 -7.87
CA GLY A 39 15.30 11.41 -7.92
C GLY A 39 14.40 12.07 -6.86
N PRO A 40 14.01 13.35 -7.07
CA PRO A 40 13.26 14.13 -6.10
C PRO A 40 11.87 13.53 -5.83
N GLY A 41 11.51 13.45 -4.55
CA GLY A 41 10.21 12.94 -4.12
C GLY A 41 9.96 13.18 -2.65
N VAL A 42 8.94 12.50 -2.12
CA VAL A 42 8.60 12.53 -0.70
C VAL A 42 8.99 11.19 -0.07
N TYR A 43 9.81 11.26 0.97
CA TYR A 43 10.14 10.13 1.81
C TYR A 43 9.20 10.09 3.01
N THR A 44 8.63 8.91 3.27
CA THR A 44 7.87 8.65 4.49
C THR A 44 8.38 7.44 5.23
N LYS A 45 8.43 7.52 6.55
CA LYS A 45 8.67 6.39 7.44
C LYS A 45 7.49 6.20 8.38
N LYS A 46 6.96 4.97 8.45
CA LYS A 46 5.81 4.65 9.29
C LYS A 46 6.06 3.38 10.09
N THR A 47 5.55 3.37 11.31
CA THR A 47 5.54 2.20 12.18
C THR A 47 4.10 1.69 12.30
N PHE A 48 3.85 0.46 11.87
CA PHE A 48 2.56 -0.20 12.00
C PHE A 48 2.58 -1.12 13.22
N HIS A 49 1.74 -0.83 14.21
CA HIS A 49 1.59 -1.66 15.39
C HIS A 49 0.65 -2.82 15.07
N ILE A 50 1.21 -4.02 14.88
CA ILE A 50 0.48 -5.22 14.39
C ILE A 50 0.57 -6.41 15.34
N ASP A 51 1.09 -6.22 16.55
CA ASP A 51 1.26 -7.25 17.58
C ASP A 51 -0.05 -7.97 17.89
N LYS A 52 -1.15 -7.22 17.99
CA LYS A 52 -2.50 -7.76 18.21
C LYS A 52 -3.12 -8.42 16.97
N ARG A 53 -2.45 -8.36 15.81
CA ARG A 53 -2.86 -9.03 14.57
C ARG A 53 -2.09 -10.34 14.34
N PHE A 54 -1.06 -10.64 15.13
CA PHE A 54 -0.33 -11.92 15.03
C PHE A 54 -1.17 -13.12 15.46
N PRO A 55 -0.89 -14.33 14.93
CA PRO A 55 -1.42 -15.56 15.49
C PRO A 55 -1.11 -15.70 16.99
N PRO A 56 -1.99 -16.32 17.82
CA PRO A 56 -1.78 -16.39 19.27
C PRO A 56 -0.44 -16.99 19.69
N TRP A 57 0.03 -18.03 19.01
CA TRP A 57 1.32 -18.67 19.30
C TRP A 57 2.51 -17.72 19.11
N LEU A 58 2.44 -16.83 18.10
CA LEU A 58 3.51 -15.88 17.81
C LEU A 58 3.54 -14.75 18.84
N ARG A 59 2.39 -14.31 19.34
CA ARG A 59 2.31 -13.29 20.41
C ARG A 59 3.00 -13.75 21.71
N MET A 60 2.98 -15.04 22.01
CA MET A 60 3.60 -15.57 23.24
C MET A 60 5.13 -15.53 23.21
N ILE A 61 5.74 -15.62 22.03
CA ILE A 61 7.20 -15.68 21.86
C ILE A 61 7.80 -14.38 21.33
N ALA A 62 6.97 -13.48 20.80
CA ALA A 62 7.42 -12.21 20.25
C ALA A 62 7.83 -11.22 21.38
N PRO A 63 9.04 -10.64 21.35
CA PRO A 63 9.40 -9.54 22.22
C PRO A 63 8.51 -8.33 21.91
N LYS A 64 7.97 -7.70 22.96
CA LYS A 64 7.09 -6.52 22.85
C LYS A 64 7.73 -5.34 22.08
N SER A 65 9.06 -5.27 22.05
CA SER A 65 9.83 -4.20 21.40
C SER A 65 10.05 -4.40 19.88
N GLY A 66 9.66 -5.54 19.29
CA GLY A 66 9.96 -5.88 17.90
C GLY A 66 8.77 -6.31 17.03
N SER A 67 7.55 -6.23 17.56
CA SER A 67 6.32 -6.70 16.90
C SER A 67 5.64 -5.66 16.00
N SER A 68 6.31 -4.55 15.69
CA SER A 68 5.82 -3.54 14.75
C SER A 68 6.41 -3.74 13.37
N LEU A 69 5.63 -3.51 12.33
CA LEU A 69 6.11 -3.49 10.95
C LEU A 69 6.59 -2.07 10.61
N GLU A 70 7.83 -1.93 10.19
CA GLU A 70 8.40 -0.66 9.74
C GLU A 70 8.25 -0.54 8.22
N GLU A 71 7.61 0.53 7.75
CA GLU A 71 7.50 0.91 6.34
C GLU A 71 8.38 2.12 6.07
N GLU A 72 9.21 2.03 5.03
CA GLU A 72 9.92 3.15 4.44
C GLU A 72 9.49 3.27 2.97
N ALA A 73 9.02 4.44 2.56
CA ALA A 73 8.52 4.67 1.21
C ALA A 73 9.12 5.94 0.61
N GLN A 74 9.60 5.84 -0.63
CA GLN A 74 10.03 6.96 -1.46
C GLN A 74 9.04 7.10 -2.62
N ASN A 75 8.28 8.19 -2.61
CA ASN A 75 7.34 8.55 -3.68
C ASN A 75 7.95 9.64 -4.57
N SER A 76 8.57 9.21 -5.66
CA SER A 76 9.09 10.06 -6.74
C SER A 76 8.24 9.86 -7.99
N TYR A 77 6.95 10.21 -7.89
CA TYR A 77 5.96 10.00 -8.96
C TYR A 77 6.53 10.36 -10.34
N PRO A 78 6.47 9.45 -11.34
CA PRO A 78 5.54 8.31 -11.43
C PRO A 78 6.04 6.99 -10.81
N VAL A 79 7.20 6.96 -10.16
CA VAL A 79 7.75 5.75 -9.55
C VAL A 79 7.72 5.85 -8.04
N THR A 80 7.20 4.81 -7.38
CA THR A 80 7.24 4.69 -5.92
C THR A 80 7.96 3.41 -5.53
N ARG A 81 8.79 3.48 -4.49
CA ARG A 81 9.42 2.32 -3.87
C ARG A 81 9.05 2.30 -2.39
N THR A 82 8.52 1.18 -1.93
CA THR A 82 8.17 0.95 -0.53
C THR A 82 8.83 -0.33 -0.06
N SER A 83 9.50 -0.27 1.08
CA SER A 83 10.10 -1.42 1.77
C SER A 83 9.44 -1.56 3.13
N MET A 84 8.92 -2.74 3.41
CA MET A 84 8.36 -3.09 4.72
C MET A 84 9.21 -4.18 5.35
N THR A 85 9.55 -3.99 6.61
CA THR A 85 10.38 -4.92 7.39
C THR A 85 9.75 -5.17 8.74
N LEU A 86 9.94 -6.37 9.27
CA LEU A 86 9.47 -6.74 10.60
C LEU A 86 10.70 -7.03 11.45
N PRO A 87 11.12 -6.15 12.38
CA PRO A 87 12.36 -6.30 13.14
C PRO A 87 12.48 -7.64 13.86
N LEU A 88 11.36 -8.20 14.31
CA LEU A 88 11.30 -9.55 14.88
C LEU A 88 11.85 -10.65 13.94
N PHE A 89 11.70 -10.47 12.63
CA PHE A 89 12.17 -11.40 11.61
C PHE A 89 13.11 -10.68 10.64
N SER A 90 14.40 -10.67 10.94
CA SER A 90 15.42 -9.97 10.13
C SER A 90 15.45 -10.37 8.64
N LYS A 91 14.95 -11.58 8.30
CA LYS A 91 14.83 -12.07 6.92
C LYS A 91 13.50 -11.69 6.25
N PHE A 92 12.49 -11.26 7.00
CA PHE A 92 11.19 -10.86 6.45
C PHE A 92 11.30 -9.48 5.81
N LYS A 93 11.01 -9.42 4.51
CA LYS A 93 11.00 -8.18 3.74
C LYS A 93 9.90 -8.25 2.70
N ILE A 94 9.12 -7.18 2.59
CA ILE A 94 8.20 -6.95 1.48
C ILE A 94 8.70 -5.70 0.76
N ASN A 95 8.95 -5.82 -0.54
CA ASN A 95 9.29 -4.69 -1.38
C ASN A 95 8.18 -4.50 -2.41
N VAL A 96 7.62 -3.29 -2.43
CA VAL A 96 6.62 -2.89 -3.43
C VAL A 96 7.25 -1.79 -4.27
N ARG A 97 7.32 -2.03 -5.58
CA ARG A 97 7.72 -1.03 -6.56
C ARG A 97 6.56 -0.78 -7.49
N THR A 98 6.16 0.48 -7.62
CA THR A 98 5.01 0.89 -8.42
C THR A 98 5.48 1.85 -9.52
N VAL A 99 4.97 1.66 -10.74
CA VAL A 99 5.18 2.58 -11.86
C VAL A 99 3.80 2.99 -12.40
N HIS A 100 3.53 4.29 -12.44
CA HIS A 100 2.31 4.85 -13.01
C HIS A 100 2.49 5.14 -14.49
N CYS A 101 1.82 4.36 -15.35
CA CYS A 101 1.86 4.53 -16.80
C CYS A 101 0.56 5.16 -17.32
N GLN A 102 0.65 5.88 -18.44
CA GLN A 102 -0.50 6.42 -19.16
C GLN A 102 -0.98 5.43 -20.23
N ASP A 103 -1.30 4.20 -19.82
CA ASP A 103 -1.77 3.13 -20.69
C ASP A 103 -2.88 2.32 -20.00
N ARG A 104 -3.26 1.18 -20.60
CA ARG A 104 -4.26 0.24 -20.05
C ARG A 104 -3.62 -0.99 -19.39
N GLY A 105 -2.36 -0.90 -18.94
CA GLY A 105 -1.61 -2.03 -18.40
C GLY A 105 -1.15 -3.01 -19.48
N GLU A 106 -0.77 -2.48 -20.65
CA GLU A 106 -0.38 -3.26 -21.84
C GLU A 106 1.12 -3.61 -21.84
N GLN A 107 1.93 -2.91 -21.04
CA GLN A 107 3.37 -3.16 -20.93
C GLN A 107 3.66 -4.46 -20.16
N GLU A 108 4.33 -5.41 -20.81
CA GLU A 108 4.64 -6.71 -20.20
C GLU A 108 5.68 -6.62 -19.07
N ASN A 109 6.75 -5.82 -19.22
CA ASN A 109 7.88 -5.74 -18.28
C ASN A 109 8.26 -4.30 -17.93
N VAL A 110 7.29 -3.51 -17.45
CA VAL A 110 7.50 -2.09 -17.10
C VAL A 110 8.62 -1.84 -16.07
N HIS A 111 8.96 -2.85 -15.26
CA HIS A 111 10.03 -2.77 -14.26
C HIS A 111 11.41 -3.14 -14.80
N ASN A 112 11.53 -3.52 -16.09
CA ASN A 112 12.76 -3.99 -16.72
C ASN A 112 13.45 -5.11 -15.91
N LEU A 113 12.65 -6.08 -15.46
CA LEU A 113 13.16 -7.26 -14.76
C LEU A 113 14.05 -8.10 -15.70
N ASP A 114 15.09 -8.71 -15.15
CA ASP A 114 15.90 -9.68 -15.88
C ASP A 114 15.07 -10.93 -16.25
N ALA A 115 15.57 -11.69 -17.23
CA ALA A 115 14.85 -12.84 -17.77
C ALA A 115 14.56 -13.93 -16.72
N GLN A 116 15.40 -14.11 -15.70
CA GLN A 116 15.18 -15.13 -14.67
C GLN A 116 14.10 -14.69 -13.69
N THR A 117 14.12 -13.44 -13.26
CA THR A 117 13.10 -12.88 -12.35
C THR A 117 11.75 -12.75 -13.05
N LEU A 118 11.73 -12.29 -14.30
CA LEU A 118 10.51 -12.14 -15.09
C LEU A 118 9.77 -13.47 -15.26
N LYS A 119 10.49 -14.58 -15.50
CA LYS A 119 9.91 -15.93 -15.63
C LYS A 119 9.23 -16.43 -14.36
N LYS A 120 9.67 -15.98 -13.18
CA LYS A 120 9.11 -16.38 -11.88
C LYS A 120 7.93 -15.50 -11.45
N ARG A 121 7.65 -14.43 -12.17
CA ARG A 121 6.63 -13.45 -11.82
C ARG A 121 5.24 -13.99 -12.14
N GLU A 122 4.31 -13.75 -11.24
CA GLU A 122 2.88 -13.87 -11.49
C GLU A 122 2.28 -12.51 -11.81
N VAL A 123 1.37 -12.45 -12.80
CA VAL A 123 0.65 -11.24 -13.17
C VAL A 123 -0.80 -11.38 -12.75
N VAL A 124 -1.21 -10.54 -11.79
CA VAL A 124 -2.61 -10.45 -11.33
C VAL A 124 -3.20 -9.13 -11.81
N ARG A 125 -4.32 -9.21 -12.55
CA ARG A 125 -5.09 -8.03 -12.97
C ARG A 125 -6.19 -7.76 -11.95
N ILE A 126 -6.25 -6.52 -11.47
CA ILE A 126 -7.25 -6.08 -10.49
C ILE A 126 -8.31 -5.26 -11.23
N ASP A 127 -9.53 -5.78 -11.31
CA ASP A 127 -10.70 -5.04 -11.78
C ASP A 127 -11.47 -4.47 -10.56
N ILE A 128 -11.44 -3.14 -10.45
CA ILE A 128 -12.08 -2.42 -9.34
C ILE A 128 -13.61 -2.46 -9.43
N SER A 129 -14.19 -2.78 -10.59
CA SER A 129 -15.63 -2.86 -10.84
C SER A 129 -16.18 -4.29 -10.80
N ALA A 130 -15.30 -5.30 -10.74
CA ALA A 130 -15.73 -6.70 -10.72
C ALA A 130 -16.59 -7.03 -9.49
N LYS A 131 -17.72 -7.70 -9.71
CA LYS A 131 -18.66 -8.14 -8.68
C LYS A 131 -18.18 -9.47 -8.09
N ASP A 132 -17.21 -9.41 -7.19
CA ASP A 132 -16.67 -10.59 -6.52
C ASP A 132 -17.45 -10.90 -5.24
N LYS A 133 -17.75 -12.19 -5.02
CA LYS A 133 -18.34 -12.69 -3.76
C LYS A 133 -17.34 -12.44 -2.61
N GLY A 134 -17.57 -11.38 -1.83
CA GLY A 134 -16.71 -10.96 -0.73
C GLY A 134 -16.49 -9.44 -0.64
N LYS A 135 -16.74 -8.70 -1.72
CA LYS A 135 -16.64 -7.21 -1.72
C LYS A 135 -17.79 -6.52 -1.00
N GLU A 136 -18.93 -7.19 -0.81
CA GLU A 136 -20.10 -6.66 -0.08
C GLU A 136 -19.77 -6.22 1.35
N LYS A 137 -18.70 -6.77 1.96
CA LYS A 137 -18.22 -6.37 3.30
C LYS A 137 -17.08 -5.35 3.29
N MET A 138 -16.58 -4.96 2.10
CA MET A 138 -15.44 -4.04 1.96
C MET A 138 -15.86 -2.58 1.74
N TYR A 139 -17.10 -2.34 1.32
CA TYR A 139 -17.64 -1.00 1.16
C TYR A 139 -18.47 -0.66 2.40
N GLU A 140 -18.08 0.37 3.14
CA GLU A 140 -18.84 0.85 4.30
C GLU A 140 -20.20 1.45 3.89
N GLU A 141 -20.31 1.90 2.63
CA GLU A 141 -21.51 2.52 2.04
C GLU A 141 -21.58 2.24 0.53
N ASP A 142 -22.79 2.29 -0.05
CA ASP A 142 -23.04 2.23 -1.51
C ASP A 142 -22.32 3.35 -2.30
N THR A 143 -21.73 4.34 -1.61
CA THR A 143 -20.98 5.46 -2.18
C THR A 143 -19.54 5.13 -2.56
N ALA A 144 -19.02 3.97 -2.15
CA ALA A 144 -17.63 3.57 -2.38
C ALA A 144 -17.46 2.46 -3.44
N ASP A 145 -18.55 1.84 -3.89
CA ASP A 145 -18.53 0.81 -4.93
C ASP A 145 -18.39 1.45 -6.33
N PRO A 146 -17.27 1.23 -7.05
CA PRO A 146 -17.07 1.78 -8.39
C PRO A 146 -18.03 1.25 -9.45
N SER A 147 -18.84 0.23 -9.14
CA SER A 147 -19.87 -0.30 -10.03
C SER A 147 -21.22 0.41 -9.90
N THR A 148 -21.38 1.31 -8.92
CA THR A 148 -22.63 2.06 -8.67
C THR A 148 -22.44 3.55 -8.38
N PHE A 149 -21.32 3.96 -7.76
CA PHE A 149 -21.04 5.36 -7.41
C PHE A 149 -20.95 6.24 -8.65
N VAL A 150 -21.52 7.45 -8.68
CA VAL A 150 -21.36 8.43 -9.79
C VAL A 150 -20.72 9.73 -9.35
N SER A 151 -19.64 10.16 -10.02
CA SER A 151 -18.97 11.42 -9.71
C SER A 151 -19.78 12.65 -10.16
N LYS A 152 -20.41 13.36 -9.21
CA LYS A 152 -21.15 14.62 -9.52
C LYS A 152 -20.31 15.72 -10.20
N LYS A 153 -18.99 15.75 -9.94
CA LYS A 153 -18.09 16.79 -10.50
C LYS A 153 -17.59 16.48 -11.89
N THR A 154 -17.45 15.20 -12.23
CA THR A 154 -16.78 14.77 -13.48
C THR A 154 -17.65 13.91 -14.39
N GLY A 155 -18.78 13.40 -13.89
CA GLY A 155 -19.66 12.47 -14.60
C GLY A 155 -19.05 11.09 -14.88
N ARG A 156 -17.94 10.73 -14.22
CA ARG A 156 -17.22 9.48 -14.48
C ARG A 156 -17.73 8.31 -13.65
N GLY A 157 -17.87 7.19 -14.40
CA GLY A 157 -17.88 5.76 -14.08
C GLY A 157 -19.23 5.12 -14.48
N PRO A 158 -19.96 4.41 -13.61
CA PRO A 158 -20.94 5.17 -12.84
C PRO A 158 -20.23 6.41 -12.28
#